data_AF-A0A1Y5EZ10-F1
#
_entry.id   AF-A0A1Y5EZ10-F1
#
_cell.length_a   1.000
_cell.length_b   1.000
_cell.length_c   1.000
_cell.angle_alpha   90.00
_cell.angle_beta   90.00
_cell.angle_gamma   90.00
#
_symmetry.space_group_name_H-M   'P 1'
#
loop_
_entity.id
_entity.type
_entity.pdbx_description
1 polymer ?
#
loop_
_entity_poly.entity_id
_entity_poly.type
_entity_poly.pdbx_seq_one_letter_code
_entity_poly.pdbx_strand_id
1 'polypeptide(L)'
;PIFLTCVANSTDEANFPLLFTWSTPDLQIKEVLIIPDDDWLHHSNIESNLCDIDENQLYEFGFEASDILAEWTAEFDTDFVLALDPDLVGSMVEATYDAKGMDPSFEVVSAHRWFSDRDVNLNYELTLLNLAQAVELLPPDEQISTLLGIAHAKSLIELPEIEQDYSVDEDTDI
;
A
#
# COMPACT_ATOMS: atom_id res chain seq x y z
N PRO A 1 -7.97 4.64 -8.71
CA PRO A 1 -7.56 3.23 -8.49
C PRO A 1 -6.95 3.15 -7.10
N ILE A 2 -7.13 2.03 -6.42
CA ILE A 2 -6.51 1.79 -5.12
C ILE A 2 -5.34 0.86 -5.37
N PHE A 3 -4.12 1.37 -5.23
CA PHE A 3 -2.91 0.55 -5.18
C PHE A 3 -2.67 0.16 -3.73
N LEU A 4 -2.31 -1.10 -3.47
CA LEU A 4 -2.04 -1.66 -2.15
C LEU A 4 -0.73 -2.46 -2.21
N THR A 5 0.11 -2.28 -1.21
CA THR A 5 1.30 -3.10 -0.95
C THR A 5 1.39 -3.39 0.55
N CYS A 6 2.28 -4.29 0.92
CA CYS A 6 2.47 -4.70 2.31
C CYS A 6 3.92 -5.05 2.62
N VAL A 7 4.25 -5.03 3.91
CA VAL A 7 5.44 -5.70 4.45
C VAL A 7 4.97 -6.88 5.27
N ALA A 8 5.47 -8.08 4.96
CA ALA A 8 5.17 -9.31 5.70
C ALA A 8 6.18 -9.57 6.82
N ASN A 9 5.83 -10.49 7.72
CA ASN A 9 6.66 -10.88 8.87
C ASN A 9 8.02 -11.51 8.48
N SER A 10 8.15 -12.02 7.26
CA SER A 10 9.39 -12.56 6.70
C SER A 10 9.45 -12.30 5.19
N THR A 11 10.66 -12.18 4.67
CA THR A 11 10.94 -12.08 3.22
C THR A 11 11.05 -13.45 2.54
N ASP A 12 11.15 -14.54 3.31
CA ASP A 12 11.25 -15.91 2.79
C ASP A 12 9.89 -16.63 2.91
N GLU A 13 9.32 -16.67 4.12
CA GLU A 13 8.05 -17.32 4.40
C GLU A 13 7.04 -16.33 5.01
N ALA A 14 6.37 -15.58 4.13
CA ALA A 14 5.35 -14.61 4.52
C ALA A 14 4.10 -15.32 5.06
N ASN A 15 3.74 -15.00 6.30
CA ASN A 15 2.60 -15.60 7.01
C ASN A 15 1.56 -14.56 7.44
N PHE A 16 1.98 -13.38 7.83
CA PHE A 16 1.08 -12.30 8.27
C PHE A 16 1.69 -10.92 8.01
N PRO A 17 0.85 -9.88 7.86
CA PRO A 17 1.33 -8.54 7.55
C PRO A 17 1.80 -7.78 8.79
N LEU A 18 2.81 -6.94 8.59
CA LEU A 18 3.34 -5.99 9.57
C LEU A 18 2.93 -4.55 9.24
N LEU A 19 2.77 -4.24 7.95
CA LEU A 19 2.45 -2.92 7.43
C LEU A 19 1.60 -3.07 6.16
N PHE A 20 0.53 -2.27 6.05
CA PHE A 20 -0.15 -2.02 4.79
C PHE A 20 0.06 -0.58 4.36
N THR A 21 0.31 -0.40 3.06
CA THR A 21 0.43 0.92 2.44
C THR A 21 -0.44 0.97 1.19
N TRP A 22 -1.31 1.96 1.09
CA TRP A 22 -2.24 2.07 -0.04
C TRP A 22 -2.52 3.51 -0.45
N SER A 23 -3.00 3.66 -1.69
CA SER A 23 -3.54 4.92 -2.18
C SER A 23 -5.03 5.04 -1.90
N THR A 24 -5.48 6.17 -1.37
CA THR A 24 -6.90 6.48 -1.17
C THR A 24 -7.58 6.88 -2.49
N PRO A 25 -8.93 6.96 -2.56
CA PRO A 25 -9.64 7.51 -3.72
C PRO A 25 -9.20 8.92 -4.10
N ASP A 26 -8.77 9.73 -3.13
CA ASP A 26 -8.23 11.09 -3.32
C ASP A 26 -6.73 11.10 -3.67
N LEU A 27 -6.17 9.92 -3.97
CA LEU A 27 -4.78 9.70 -4.38
C LEU A 27 -3.76 10.13 -3.31
N GLN A 28 -4.17 10.16 -2.05
CA GLN A 28 -3.28 10.26 -0.90
C GLN A 28 -2.70 8.89 -0.57
N ILE A 29 -1.56 8.84 0.11
CA ILE A 29 -0.95 7.58 0.56
C ILE A 29 -1.18 7.43 2.06
N LYS A 30 -1.70 6.27 2.47
CA LYS A 30 -1.88 5.88 3.87
C LYS A 30 -1.01 4.68 4.18
N GLU A 31 -0.49 4.66 5.40
CA GLU A 31 0.35 3.59 5.94
C GLU A 31 -0.10 3.23 7.35
N VAL A 32 -0.28 1.94 7.62
CA VAL A 32 -0.67 1.45 8.95
C VAL A 32 0.14 0.24 9.35
N LEU A 33 0.79 0.32 10.51
CA LEU A 33 1.38 -0.82 11.18
C LEU A 33 0.26 -1.68 11.77
N ILE A 34 0.52 -2.99 11.86
CA ILE A 34 -0.49 -3.98 12.23
C ILE A 34 -0.03 -4.70 13.47
N ILE A 35 -0.84 -4.64 14.52
CA ILE A 35 -0.61 -5.46 15.71
C ILE A 35 -0.85 -6.92 15.30
N PRO A 36 0.15 -7.81 15.40
CA PRO A 36 -0.03 -9.21 15.04
C PRO A 36 -1.10 -9.86 15.91
N ASP A 37 -1.95 -10.69 15.31
CA ASP A 37 -2.85 -11.55 16.07
C ASP A 37 -2.06 -12.58 16.88
N ASP A 38 -2.52 -12.87 18.10
CA ASP A 38 -1.85 -13.84 18.99
C ASP A 38 -1.68 -15.20 18.29
N ASP A 39 -2.66 -15.64 17.49
CA ASP A 39 -2.59 -16.91 16.77
C ASP A 39 -1.49 -16.89 15.71
N TRP A 40 -1.18 -15.75 15.09
CA TRP A 40 -0.07 -15.66 14.13
C TRP A 40 1.28 -15.89 14.80
N LEU A 41 1.50 -15.24 15.95
CA LEU A 41 2.76 -15.33 16.70
C LEU A 41 2.99 -16.72 17.32
N HIS A 42 1.93 -17.52 17.49
CA HIS A 42 2.07 -18.93 17.89
C HIS A 42 2.69 -19.81 16.80
N HIS A 43 2.56 -19.44 15.52
CA HIS A 43 2.98 -20.25 14.37
C HIS A 43 4.27 -19.75 13.72
N SER A 44 4.49 -18.43 13.69
CA SER A 44 5.62 -17.81 13.02
C SER A 44 6.14 -16.60 13.80
N ASN A 45 7.45 -16.34 13.71
CA ASN A 45 8.07 -15.16 14.32
C ASN A 45 8.12 -13.98 13.34
N ILE A 46 8.37 -12.80 13.87
CA ILE A 46 8.81 -11.65 13.06
C ILE A 46 10.31 -11.83 12.78
N GLU A 47 10.66 -11.88 11.51
CA GLU A 47 12.01 -12.05 11.00
C GLU A 47 12.49 -10.77 10.29
N SER A 48 13.62 -10.86 9.59
CA SER A 48 14.09 -9.76 8.74
C SER A 48 13.06 -9.47 7.65
N ASN A 49 12.58 -8.23 7.64
CA ASN A 49 11.55 -7.74 6.74
C ASN A 49 12.05 -6.46 6.03
N LEU A 50 11.30 -6.00 5.03
CA LEU A 50 11.72 -4.94 4.12
C LEU A 50 12.01 -3.60 4.82
N CYS A 51 11.36 -3.35 5.96
CA CYS A 51 11.40 -2.07 6.66
C CYS A 51 12.04 -2.16 8.06
N ASP A 52 12.73 -3.26 8.36
CA ASP A 52 13.31 -3.53 9.68
C ASP A 52 12.31 -3.35 10.84
N ILE A 53 11.03 -3.67 10.58
CA ILE A 53 9.94 -3.52 11.55
C ILE A 53 10.09 -4.58 12.65
N ASP A 54 10.09 -4.14 13.90
CA ASP A 54 10.12 -5.02 15.06
C ASP A 54 8.79 -5.07 15.82
N GLU A 55 8.66 -6.07 16.69
CA GLU A 55 7.46 -6.32 17.49
C GLU A 55 7.09 -5.13 18.40
N ASN A 56 8.08 -4.38 18.92
CA ASN A 56 7.81 -3.25 19.79
C ASN A 56 7.14 -2.11 19.02
N GLN A 57 7.61 -1.82 17.80
CA GLN A 57 7.02 -0.80 16.94
C GLN A 57 5.56 -1.13 16.60
N LEU A 58 5.25 -2.40 16.36
CA LEU A 58 3.88 -2.85 16.09
C LEU A 58 2.96 -2.64 17.28
N TYR A 59 3.39 -2.99 18.50
CA TYR A 59 2.58 -2.76 19.69
C TYR A 59 2.49 -1.28 20.11
N GLU A 60 3.47 -0.45 19.77
CA GLU A 60 3.47 0.98 20.11
C GLU A 60 2.63 1.83 19.15
N PHE A 61 2.66 1.50 17.85
CA PHE A 61 2.08 2.35 16.80
C PHE A 61 1.07 1.64 15.89
N GLY A 62 0.90 0.33 16.06
CA GLY A 62 0.03 -0.47 15.20
C GLY A 62 -1.45 -0.35 15.54
N PHE A 63 -2.25 -0.82 14.58
CA PHE A 63 -3.70 -0.94 14.69
C PHE A 63 -4.08 -2.42 14.70
N GLU A 64 -5.21 -2.73 15.33
CA GLU A 64 -5.77 -4.07 15.25
C GLU A 64 -6.36 -4.31 13.86
N ALA A 65 -6.40 -5.58 13.42
CA ALA A 65 -7.02 -5.92 12.14
C ALA A 65 -8.46 -5.40 12.02
N SER A 66 -9.24 -5.33 13.11
CA SER A 66 -10.60 -4.76 13.07
C SER A 66 -10.64 -3.28 12.67
N ASP A 67 -9.65 -2.49 13.09
CA ASP A 67 -9.58 -1.06 12.76
C ASP A 67 -9.25 -0.89 11.27
N ILE A 68 -8.32 -1.70 10.77
CA ILE A 68 -7.91 -1.72 9.35
C ILE A 68 -9.09 -2.14 8.46
N LEU A 69 -9.80 -3.21 8.82
CA LEU A 69 -10.95 -3.69 8.06
C LEU A 69 -12.11 -2.69 8.06
N ALA A 70 -12.32 -1.99 9.19
CA ALA A 70 -13.32 -0.92 9.26
C ALA A 70 -12.94 0.26 8.35
N GLU A 71 -11.66 0.65 8.34
CA GLU A 71 -11.14 1.70 7.47
C GLU A 71 -11.31 1.32 5.99
N TRP A 72 -10.90 0.13 5.59
CA TRP A 72 -11.08 -0.35 4.21
C TRP A 72 -12.56 -0.42 3.81
N THR A 73 -13.44 -0.89 4.70
CA THR A 73 -14.88 -0.93 4.42
C THR A 73 -15.46 0.47 4.22
N ALA A 74 -14.95 1.47 4.93
CA ALA A 74 -15.41 2.85 4.82
C ALA A 74 -14.82 3.58 3.59
N GLU A 75 -13.59 3.25 3.21
CA GLU A 75 -12.83 3.96 2.17
C GLU A 75 -12.92 3.31 0.79
N PHE A 76 -12.92 1.97 0.72
CA PHE A 76 -12.84 1.25 -0.55
C PHE A 76 -14.24 1.11 -1.16
N ASP A 77 -14.61 2.06 -2.01
CA ASP A 77 -15.80 1.97 -2.88
C ASP A 77 -15.50 1.16 -4.16
N THR A 78 -14.88 -0.01 -4.00
CA THR A 78 -14.46 -0.86 -5.12
C THR A 78 -14.37 -2.34 -4.74
N ASP A 79 -14.68 -3.22 -5.69
CA ASP A 79 -14.58 -4.68 -5.52
C ASP A 79 -13.15 -5.21 -5.68
N PHE A 80 -12.18 -4.36 -6.06
CA PHE A 80 -10.79 -4.79 -6.23
C PHE A 80 -9.76 -3.69 -5.94
N VAL A 81 -8.57 -4.11 -5.51
CA VAL A 81 -7.38 -3.26 -5.35
C VAL A 81 -6.23 -3.79 -6.20
N LEU A 82 -5.23 -2.96 -6.47
CA LEU A 82 -4.13 -3.23 -7.39
C LEU A 82 -2.83 -3.44 -6.62
N ALA A 83 -2.15 -4.56 -6.85
CA ALA A 83 -0.85 -4.84 -6.26
C ALA A 83 0.22 -5.17 -7.32
N LEU A 84 1.47 -4.83 -7.03
CA LEU A 84 2.62 -5.28 -7.84
C LEU A 84 2.76 -6.80 -7.78
N ASP A 85 2.71 -7.33 -6.55
CA ASP A 85 2.66 -8.75 -6.23
C ASP A 85 1.28 -9.11 -5.62
N PRO A 86 0.30 -9.49 -6.46
CA PRO A 86 -1.04 -9.79 -5.98
C PRO A 86 -1.11 -11.08 -5.16
N ASP A 87 -0.20 -12.03 -5.35
CA ASP A 87 -0.20 -13.29 -4.61
C ASP A 87 0.21 -13.03 -3.16
N LEU A 88 1.32 -12.31 -2.95
CA LEU A 88 1.76 -11.89 -1.62
C LEU A 88 0.71 -11.00 -0.94
N VAL A 89 0.32 -9.90 -1.59
CA VAL A 89 -0.61 -8.93 -0.99
C VAL A 89 -1.97 -9.57 -0.72
N GLY A 90 -2.45 -10.43 -1.63
CA GLY A 90 -3.68 -11.21 -1.45
C GLY A 90 -3.63 -12.09 -0.19
N SER A 91 -2.57 -12.86 -0.01
CA SER A 91 -2.41 -13.71 1.19
C SER A 91 -2.36 -12.91 2.49
N MET A 92 -1.77 -11.71 2.47
CA MET A 92 -1.69 -10.82 3.64
C MET A 92 -3.06 -10.19 3.97
N VAL A 93 -3.82 -9.82 2.95
CA VAL A 93 -5.21 -9.38 3.09
C VAL A 93 -6.06 -10.51 3.65
N GLU A 94 -5.98 -11.71 3.08
CA GLU A 94 -6.69 -12.90 3.57
C GLU A 94 -6.38 -13.18 5.04
N ALA A 95 -5.11 -13.21 5.45
CA ALA A 95 -4.72 -13.39 6.84
C ALA A 95 -5.41 -12.37 7.76
N THR A 96 -5.48 -11.10 7.34
CA THR A 96 -6.10 -10.00 8.10
C THR A 96 -7.62 -10.21 8.30
N TYR A 97 -8.32 -10.66 7.25
CA TYR A 97 -9.74 -11.01 7.33
C TYR A 97 -9.97 -12.28 8.17
N ASP A 98 -9.14 -13.30 7.98
CA ASP A 98 -9.20 -14.58 8.70
C ASP A 98 -9.02 -14.41 10.21
N ALA A 99 -8.16 -13.49 10.66
CA ALA A 99 -8.00 -13.14 12.07
C ALA A 99 -9.29 -12.63 12.74
N LYS A 100 -10.28 -12.21 11.93
CA LYS A 100 -11.61 -11.82 12.41
C LYS A 100 -12.72 -12.77 11.96
N GLY A 101 -12.37 -13.90 11.34
CA GLY A 101 -13.32 -14.90 10.83
C GLY A 101 -14.25 -14.33 9.76
N MET A 102 -13.71 -13.45 8.92
CA MET A 102 -14.43 -12.76 7.85
C MET A 102 -13.89 -13.20 6.48
N ASP A 103 -14.71 -13.10 5.44
CA ASP A 103 -14.25 -13.24 4.06
C ASP A 103 -13.81 -11.87 3.51
N PRO A 104 -12.77 -11.79 2.66
CA PRO A 104 -12.37 -10.56 2.00
C PRO A 104 -13.52 -9.88 1.25
N SER A 105 -13.66 -8.56 1.42
CA SER A 105 -14.71 -7.77 0.75
C SER A 105 -14.29 -7.22 -0.62
N PHE A 106 -13.02 -7.41 -1.00
CA PHE A 106 -12.46 -7.01 -2.30
C PHE A 106 -11.40 -8.03 -2.75
N GLU A 107 -11.14 -8.07 -4.06
CA GLU A 107 -10.09 -8.89 -4.67
C GLU A 107 -8.78 -8.12 -4.81
N VAL A 108 -7.63 -8.77 -4.58
CA VAL A 108 -6.32 -8.20 -4.92
C VAL A 108 -5.94 -8.64 -6.34
N VAL A 109 -5.83 -7.68 -7.27
CA VAL A 109 -5.53 -7.95 -8.68
C VAL A 109 -4.20 -7.33 -9.12
N SER A 110 -3.62 -7.88 -10.18
CA SER A 110 -2.32 -7.43 -10.68
C SER A 110 -2.37 -6.00 -11.24
N ALA A 111 -1.54 -5.11 -10.70
CA ALA A 111 -1.30 -3.78 -11.24
C ALA A 111 -0.77 -3.87 -12.69
N HIS A 112 0.17 -4.80 -12.96
CA HIS A 112 0.70 -5.04 -14.30
C HIS A 112 -0.42 -5.32 -15.32
N ARG A 113 -1.39 -6.15 -14.94
CA ARG A 113 -2.56 -6.43 -15.79
C ARG A 113 -3.43 -5.20 -15.97
N TRP A 114 -3.73 -4.47 -14.89
CA TRP A 114 -4.58 -3.27 -14.95
C TRP A 114 -4.00 -2.18 -15.88
N PHE A 115 -2.67 -1.97 -15.85
CA PHE A 115 -1.98 -1.09 -16.79
C PHE A 115 -1.99 -1.64 -18.22
N SER A 116 -1.74 -2.94 -18.40
CA SER A 116 -1.74 -3.57 -19.72
C SER A 116 -3.10 -3.53 -20.41
N ASP A 117 -4.19 -3.69 -19.65
CA ASP A 117 -5.57 -3.59 -20.17
C ASP A 117 -5.90 -2.16 -20.67
N ARG A 118 -5.02 -1.19 -20.39
CA ARG A 118 -5.09 0.22 -20.81
C ARG A 118 -3.95 0.60 -21.76
N ASP A 119 -3.36 -0.38 -22.42
CA ASP A 119 -2.26 -0.21 -23.37
C ASP A 119 -0.97 0.40 -22.77
N VAL A 120 -0.76 0.26 -21.45
CA VAL A 120 0.45 0.70 -20.76
C VAL A 120 1.27 -0.49 -20.30
N ASN A 121 2.52 -0.57 -20.75
CA ASN A 121 3.47 -1.58 -20.26
C ASN A 121 4.17 -1.07 -18.99
N LEU A 122 3.67 -1.48 -17.82
CA LEU A 122 4.19 -1.04 -16.53
C LEU A 122 5.69 -1.32 -16.37
N ASN A 123 6.17 -2.49 -16.78
CA ASN A 123 7.60 -2.85 -16.71
C ASN A 123 8.46 -1.87 -17.51
N TYR A 124 8.02 -1.51 -18.72
CA TYR A 124 8.73 -0.53 -19.53
C TYR A 124 8.76 0.83 -18.83
N GLU A 125 7.65 1.31 -18.28
CA GLU A 125 7.60 2.60 -17.57
C GLU A 125 8.52 2.60 -16.34
N LEU A 126 8.53 1.53 -15.55
CA LEU A 126 9.44 1.37 -14.42
C LEU A 126 10.90 1.44 -14.85
N THR A 127 11.27 0.86 -16.00
CA THR A 127 12.65 0.96 -16.51
C THR A 127 13.07 2.38 -16.90
N LEU A 128 12.12 3.26 -17.20
CA LEU A 128 12.41 4.66 -17.56
C LEU A 128 12.69 5.54 -16.34
N LEU A 129 12.24 5.13 -15.14
CA LEU A 129 12.32 5.94 -13.92
C LEU A 129 13.70 5.98 -13.27
N ASN A 130 14.69 5.21 -13.77
CA ASN A 130 16.05 5.12 -13.19
C ASN A 130 16.03 4.95 -11.66
N LEU A 131 15.18 4.05 -11.17
CA LEU A 131 15.03 3.76 -9.73
C LEU A 131 16.36 3.27 -9.14
N ALA A 132 16.60 3.60 -7.87
CA ALA A 132 17.81 3.17 -7.16
C ALA A 132 17.89 1.64 -7.01
N GLN A 133 16.72 0.97 -7.00
CA GLN A 133 16.55 -0.47 -6.91
C GLN A 133 15.26 -0.91 -7.63
N ALA A 134 15.00 -2.22 -7.67
CA ALA A 134 13.73 -2.75 -8.17
C ALA A 134 12.56 -2.14 -7.38
N VAL A 135 11.43 -1.91 -8.05
CA VAL A 135 10.28 -1.22 -7.44
C VAL A 135 9.77 -1.97 -6.22
N GLU A 136 9.79 -3.30 -6.24
CA GLU A 136 9.35 -4.18 -5.16
C GLU A 136 10.20 -4.05 -3.90
N LEU A 137 11.42 -3.52 -4.02
CA LEU A 137 12.31 -3.30 -2.90
C LEU A 137 12.21 -1.89 -2.34
N LEU A 138 11.56 -0.95 -3.02
CA LEU A 138 11.42 0.42 -2.52
C LEU A 138 10.60 0.45 -1.22
N PRO A 139 10.75 1.51 -0.40
CA PRO A 139 9.81 1.78 0.68
C PRO A 139 8.35 1.72 0.19
N PRO A 140 7.41 1.14 0.96
CA PRO A 140 6.03 0.92 0.52
C PRO A 140 5.33 2.18 -0.02
N ASP A 141 5.53 3.34 0.59
CA ASP A 141 5.01 4.63 0.12
C ASP A 141 5.63 5.05 -1.23
N GLU A 142 6.93 4.82 -1.42
CA GLU A 142 7.62 5.04 -2.69
C GLU A 142 7.09 4.10 -3.79
N GLN A 143 6.70 2.86 -3.45
CA GLN A 143 6.04 1.95 -4.41
C GLN A 143 4.70 2.52 -4.87
N ILE A 144 3.84 2.91 -3.93
CA ILE A 144 2.51 3.43 -4.24
C ILE A 144 2.59 4.75 -5.01
N SER A 145 3.45 5.68 -4.57
CA SER A 145 3.67 6.96 -5.26
C SER A 145 4.23 6.76 -6.68
N THR A 146 5.10 5.78 -6.89
CA THR A 146 5.60 5.41 -8.22
C THR A 146 4.47 4.95 -9.13
N LEU A 147 3.59 4.06 -8.66
CA LEU A 147 2.44 3.58 -9.43
C LEU A 147 1.44 4.68 -9.76
N LEU A 148 1.12 5.54 -8.78
CA LEU A 148 0.29 6.73 -8.98
C LEU A 148 0.92 7.67 -10.02
N GLY A 149 2.23 7.92 -9.92
CA GLY A 149 2.98 8.77 -10.84
C GLY A 149 2.94 8.25 -12.28
N ILE A 150 3.12 6.94 -12.48
CA ILE A 150 3.01 6.32 -13.81
C ILE A 150 1.58 6.42 -14.33
N ALA A 151 0.58 6.08 -13.50
CA ALA A 151 -0.83 6.16 -13.87
C ALA A 151 -1.21 7.60 -14.30
N HIS A 152 -0.76 8.60 -13.57
CA HIS A 152 -0.98 10.01 -13.91
C HIS A 152 -0.26 10.42 -15.19
N ALA A 153 1.03 10.07 -15.34
CA ALA A 153 1.81 10.39 -16.54
C ALA A 153 1.25 9.76 -17.81
N LYS A 154 0.46 8.68 -17.69
CA LYS A 154 -0.26 8.02 -18.78
C LYS A 154 -1.72 8.42 -18.88
N SER A 155 -2.15 9.45 -18.14
CA SER A 155 -3.53 9.96 -18.14
C SER A 155 -4.56 8.89 -17.80
N LEU A 156 -4.18 7.90 -16.97
CA LEU A 156 -5.09 6.87 -16.45
C LEU A 156 -5.84 7.35 -15.19
N ILE A 157 -5.29 8.37 -14.53
CA ILE A 157 -5.86 9.06 -13.36
C ILE A 157 -5.57 10.55 -13.46
N GLU A 158 -6.37 11.36 -12.76
CA GLU A 158 -6.14 12.80 -12.58
C GLU A 158 -5.70 13.04 -11.14
N LEU A 159 -4.51 13.62 -10.94
CA LEU A 159 -4.08 14.03 -9.60
C LEU A 159 -4.83 15.30 -9.20
N PRO A 160 -5.27 15.44 -7.93
CA PRO A 160 -5.88 16.67 -7.47
C PRO A 160 -4.91 17.84 -7.68
N GLU A 161 -5.42 18.96 -8.24
CA GLU A 161 -4.64 20.18 -8.36
C GLU A 161 -4.25 20.64 -6.95
N ILE A 162 -2.95 20.67 -6.65
CA ILE A 162 -2.46 21.30 -5.42
C ILE A 162 -2.72 22.79 -5.62
N GLU A 163 -3.76 23.33 -4.96
CA GLU A 163 -3.91 24.78 -4.80
C GLU A 163 -2.66 25.28 -4.08
N GLN A 164 -1.70 25.82 -4.85
CA GLN A 164 -0.57 26.54 -4.29
C GLN A 164 -1.15 27.81 -3.67
N ASP A 165 -1.42 27.76 -2.37
CA ASP A 165 -1.77 28.94 -1.58
C ASP A 165 -0.52 29.82 -1.48
N TYR A 166 -0.28 30.61 -2.53
CA TYR A 166 0.64 31.73 -2.47
C TYR A 166 0.00 32.76 -1.55
N SER A 167 0.18 32.61 -0.24
CA SER A 167 0.10 33.73 0.68
C SER A 167 1.22 34.69 0.28
N VAL A 168 0.90 35.62 -0.61
CA VAL A 168 1.68 36.83 -0.82
C VAL A 168 1.56 37.59 0.49
N ASP A 169 2.54 37.42 1.38
CA ASP A 169 2.79 38.40 2.42
C ASP A 169 3.17 39.69 1.70
N GLU A 170 2.16 40.53 1.45
CA GLU A 170 2.34 41.95 1.25
C GLU A 170 2.93 42.52 2.55
N ASP A 171 4.25 42.44 2.68
CA ASP A 171 4.99 43.38 3.52
C ASP A 171 4.97 44.75 2.82
N THR A 172 3.80 45.40 2.92
CA THR A 172 3.76 46.85 3.05
C THR A 172 4.30 47.22 4.41
N ASP A 173 5.44 47.89 4.47
CA ASP A 173 5.74 48.95 5.45
C ASP A 173 6.95 49.75 4.94
N ILE A 174 6.71 50.96 4.40
CA ILE A 174 6.85 52.30 5.02
C ILE A 174 8.30 52.74 5.24
#